data_AF-A0A016QTI8-F1
#
_entry.id   AF-A0A016QTI8-F1
#
_cell.length_a   1.000
_cell.length_b   1.000
_cell.length_c   1.000
_cell.angle_alpha   90.00
_cell.angle_beta   90.00
_cell.angle_gamma   90.00
#
_symmetry.space_group_name_H-M   'P 1'
#
loop_
_entity.id
_entity.type
_entity.pdbx_description
1 polymer ?
#
loop_
_entity_poly.entity_id
_entity_poly.type
_entity_poly.pdbx_seq_one_letter_code
_entity_poly.pdbx_strand_id
1 'polypeptide(L)'
;MASEAGLYEAVWRPDEHGYTHAHQIIPVLERGIAEMEADPERFKAFDSPNGWGLYIHLLPWLQRYLTACREYPDALIEVCR
;
A
#
# COMPACT_ATOMS: atom_id res chain seq x y z
N MET A 1 7.21 7.41 2.76
CA MET A 1 6.99 6.55 1.57
C MET A 1 5.51 6.22 1.37
N ALA A 2 4.88 5.38 2.20
CA ALA A 2 3.48 4.98 1.99
C ALA A 2 2.50 6.16 1.97
N SER A 3 2.69 7.18 2.82
CA SER A 3 1.87 8.40 2.80
C SER A 3 2.09 9.23 1.54
N GLU A 4 3.33 9.27 1.02
CA GLU A 4 3.67 10.00 -0.20
C GLU A 4 3.00 9.38 -1.43
N ALA A 5 2.88 8.04 -1.46
CA ALA A 5 2.19 7.30 -2.51
C ALA A 5 0.65 7.29 -2.34
N GLY A 6 0.12 7.96 -1.30
CA GLY A 6 -1.32 7.95 -0.99
C GLY A 6 -1.86 6.58 -0.55
N LEU A 7 -0.99 5.72 -0.02
CA LEU A 7 -1.30 4.33 0.36
C LEU A 7 -1.50 4.16 1.87
N TYR A 8 -1.00 5.08 2.70
CA TYR A 8 -0.93 4.89 4.14
C TYR A 8 -2.31 4.69 4.77
N GLU A 9 -3.28 5.49 4.34
CA GLU A 9 -4.66 5.46 4.81
C GLU A 9 -5.35 4.14 4.44
N ALA A 10 -5.20 3.71 3.19
CA ALA A 10 -5.82 2.47 2.70
C ALA A 10 -5.19 1.21 3.32
N VAL A 11 -3.89 1.23 3.60
CA VAL A 11 -3.14 0.04 4.07
C VAL A 11 -3.12 -0.06 5.59
N TRP A 12 -2.88 1.05 6.29
CA TRP A 12 -2.64 1.04 7.74
C TRP A 12 -3.80 1.58 8.57
N ARG A 13 -4.71 2.35 7.95
CA ARG A 13 -5.89 2.90 8.63
C ARG A 13 -7.20 2.68 7.84
N PRO A 14 -7.43 1.49 7.25
CA PRO A 14 -8.65 1.25 6.50
C PRO A 14 -9.93 1.45 7.34
N ASP A 15 -9.86 1.14 8.63
CA ASP A 15 -10.91 1.33 9.63
C ASP A 15 -11.30 2.80 9.82
N GLU A 16 -10.33 3.72 9.82
CA GLU A 16 -10.56 5.15 10.01
C GLU A 16 -11.09 5.84 8.73
N HIS A 17 -10.87 5.20 7.57
CA HIS A 17 -11.21 5.75 6.25
C HIS A 17 -12.39 5.05 5.56
N GLY A 18 -13.06 4.13 6.25
CA GLY A 18 -14.27 3.45 5.75
C GLY A 18 -14.00 2.37 4.69
N TYR A 19 -12.75 1.90 4.59
CA TYR A 19 -12.39 0.75 3.77
C TYR A 19 -12.70 -0.53 4.55
N THR A 20 -13.76 -1.21 4.14
CA THR A 20 -14.27 -2.44 4.77
C THR A 20 -13.97 -3.67 3.95
N HIS A 21 -13.81 -3.52 2.63
CA HIS A 21 -13.60 -4.64 1.69
C HIS A 21 -12.39 -4.40 0.78
N ALA A 22 -11.73 -5.49 0.40
CA ALA A 22 -10.54 -5.49 -0.45
C ALA A 22 -10.72 -4.72 -1.76
N HIS A 23 -11.87 -4.83 -2.43
CA HIS A 23 -12.11 -4.14 -3.69
C HIS A 23 -12.02 -2.60 -3.58
N GLN A 24 -12.29 -2.04 -2.40
CA GLN A 24 -12.30 -0.58 -2.21
C GLN A 24 -10.88 0.00 -2.21
N ILE A 25 -9.87 -0.81 -1.84
CA ILE A 25 -8.47 -0.40 -1.78
C ILE A 25 -7.68 -0.72 -3.05
N ILE A 26 -8.15 -1.65 -3.89
CA ILE A 26 -7.53 -1.98 -5.19
C ILE A 26 -7.16 -0.72 -6.01
N PRO A 27 -8.08 0.22 -6.30
CA PRO A 27 -7.74 1.40 -7.11
C PRO A 27 -6.76 2.36 -6.42
N VAL A 28 -6.66 2.30 -5.09
CA VAL A 28 -5.66 3.08 -4.32
C VAL A 28 -4.29 2.44 -4.45
N LEU A 29 -4.22 1.11 -4.26
CA LEU A 29 -3.00 0.32 -4.42
C LEU A 29 -2.43 0.43 -5.84
N GLU A 30 -3.26 0.30 -6.87
CA GLU A 30 -2.83 0.40 -8.27
C GLU A 30 -2.17 1.75 -8.60
N ARG A 31 -2.79 2.85 -8.14
CA ARG A 31 -2.25 4.20 -8.36
C ARG A 31 -0.94 4.41 -7.61
N GLY A 32 -0.88 4.04 -6.33
CA GLY A 32 0.32 4.22 -5.54
C GLY A 32 1.48 3.34 -6.01
N ILE A 33 1.22 2.10 -6.43
CA ILE A 33 2.24 1.22 -7.03
C ILE A 33 2.74 1.81 -8.35
N ALA A 34 1.85 2.28 -9.23
CA ALA A 34 2.24 2.88 -10.49
C ALA A 34 3.08 4.17 -10.30
N GLU A 35 2.73 5.01 -9.31
CA GLU A 35 3.53 6.19 -8.98
C GLU A 35 4.92 5.81 -8.46
N MET A 36 4.99 4.79 -7.59
CA MET A 36 6.25 4.27 -7.07
C MET A 36 7.15 3.69 -8.17
N GLU A 37 6.58 2.97 -9.14
CA GLU A 37 7.31 2.42 -10.28
C GLU A 37 7.74 3.49 -11.29
N ALA A 38 6.96 4.57 -11.42
CA ALA A 38 7.26 5.67 -12.33
C ALA A 38 8.42 6.56 -11.85
N ASP A 39 8.59 6.73 -10.54
CA ASP A 39 9.65 7.56 -9.96
C ASP A 39 10.35 6.90 -8.76
N PRO A 40 11.10 5.81 -8.98
CA PRO A 40 11.72 5.04 -7.91
C PRO A 40 12.72 5.86 -7.08
N GLU A 41 13.41 6.83 -7.68
CA GLU A 41 14.42 7.64 -6.99
C GLU A 41 13.78 8.59 -5.97
N ARG A 42 12.62 9.20 -6.31
CA ARG A 42 11.83 9.98 -5.34
C ARG A 42 11.42 9.14 -4.14
N PHE A 43 11.00 7.89 -4.34
CA PHE A 43 10.55 7.06 -3.22
C PHE A 43 11.70 6.49 -2.39
N LYS A 44 12.83 6.12 -3.01
CA LYS A 44 14.04 5.69 -2.28
C LYS A 44 14.60 6.78 -1.36
N ALA A 45 14.37 8.07 -1.66
CA ALA A 45 14.75 9.16 -0.76
C ALA A 45 14.04 9.10 0.61
N PHE A 46 12.93 8.35 0.71
CA PHE A 46 12.21 8.09 1.96
C PHE A 46 12.61 6.77 2.64
N ASP A 47 13.65 6.09 2.17
CA ASP A 47 14.18 4.88 2.82
C ASP A 47 14.61 5.22 4.25
N SER A 48 14.06 4.48 5.22
CA SER A 48 14.42 4.70 6.61
C SER A 48 15.82 4.14 6.89
N PRO A 49 16.69 4.88 7.61
CA PRO A 49 18.06 4.45 7.89
C PRO A 49 18.15 3.23 8.82
N ASN A 50 17.06 2.88 9.51
CA ASN A 50 16.97 1.70 10.36
C ASN A 50 16.60 0.41 9.59
N GLY A 51 16.47 0.47 8.27
CA GLY A 51 16.12 -0.66 7.41
C GLY A 51 14.63 -1.03 7.38
N TRP A 52 13.79 -0.37 8.17
CA TRP A 52 12.33 -0.56 8.14
C TRP A 52 11.70 0.34 7.09
N GLY A 53 10.83 -0.21 6.23
CA GLY A 53 10.14 0.61 5.22
C GLY A 53 11.05 1.09 4.08
N LEU A 54 11.97 0.24 3.64
CA LEU A 54 12.73 0.45 2.41
C LEU A 54 11.86 0.23 1.17
N TYR A 55 12.12 0.99 0.10
CA TYR A 55 11.45 0.88 -1.19
C TYR A 55 11.49 -0.54 -1.73
N ILE A 56 12.66 -1.16 -1.64
CA ILE A 56 12.93 -2.53 -2.11
C ILE A 56 12.09 -3.59 -1.39
N HIS A 57 11.59 -3.29 -0.19
CA HIS A 57 10.74 -4.18 0.60
C HIS A 57 9.26 -3.81 0.47
N LEU A 58 8.95 -2.51 0.42
CA LEU A 58 7.58 -2.03 0.36
C LEU A 58 6.92 -2.34 -0.99
N LEU A 59 7.61 -2.11 -2.11
CA LEU A 59 7.00 -2.30 -3.44
C LEU A 59 6.58 -3.77 -3.70
N PRO A 60 7.44 -4.79 -3.49
CA PRO A 60 7.02 -6.18 -3.68
C PRO A 60 5.92 -6.60 -2.71
N TRP A 61 5.90 -6.03 -1.49
CA TRP A 61 4.85 -6.29 -0.52
C TRP A 61 3.50 -5.73 -0.99
N LEU A 62 3.47 -4.51 -1.51
CA LEU A 62 2.27 -3.87 -2.08
C LEU A 62 1.73 -4.64 -3.29
N GLN A 63 2.60 -5.11 -4.20
CA GLN A 63 2.20 -5.91 -5.36
C GLN A 63 1.55 -7.24 -4.94
N ARG A 64 2.09 -7.90 -3.91
CA ARG A 64 1.47 -9.10 -3.32
C ARG A 64 0.13 -8.79 -2.67
N TYR A 65 0.03 -7.66 -1.97
CA TYR A 65 -1.20 -7.24 -1.34
C TYR A 65 -2.29 -6.93 -2.38
N LEU A 66 -1.95 -6.20 -3.45
CA LEU A 66 -2.85 -5.95 -4.58
C LEU A 66 -3.33 -7.26 -5.22
N THR A 67 -2.44 -8.23 -5.41
CA THR A 67 -2.81 -9.55 -5.93
C THR A 67 -3.83 -10.24 -5.02
N ALA A 68 -3.59 -10.26 -3.72
CA ALA A 68 -4.52 -10.83 -2.75
C ALA A 68 -5.89 -10.12 -2.75
N CYS A 69 -5.90 -8.79 -2.86
CA CYS A 69 -7.14 -8.02 -2.94
C CYS A 69 -7.92 -8.31 -4.23
N ARG A 70 -7.24 -8.54 -5.36
CA ARG A 70 -7.87 -8.92 -6.63
C ARG A 70 -8.40 -10.35 -6.61
N GLU A 71 -7.73 -11.25 -5.92
CA GLU A 71 -8.15 -12.65 -5.76
C GLU A 71 -9.38 -12.76 -4.86
N TYR A 72 -9.45 -11.93 -3.80
CA TYR A 72 -10.54 -11.91 -2.84
C TYR A 72 -11.16 -10.51 -2.69
N PRO A 73 -11.88 -10.00 -3.70
CA PRO A 73 -12.40 -8.62 -3.70
C PRO A 73 -13.43 -8.35 -2.59
N ASP A 74 -14.14 -9.37 -2.14
CA ASP A 74 -15.15 -9.29 -1.08
C ASP A 74 -14.59 -9.65 0.30
N ALA A 75 -13.28 -9.87 0.44
CA ALA A 75 -12.67 -10.10 1.75
C ALA A 75 -12.79 -8.84 2.63
N LEU A 76 -13.14 -9.06 3.89
CA LEU A 76 -13.16 -8.01 4.91
C LEU A 76 -11.73 -7.57 5.26
N ILE A 77 -11.55 -6.27 5.36
CA ILE A 77 -10.31 -5.66 5.84
C ILE A 77 -10.50 -5.32 7.32
N GLU A 78 -9.63 -5.86 8.17
CA GLU A 78 -9.62 -5.60 9.60
C GLU A 78 -8.22 -5.18 10.07
N VAL A 79 -8.18 -4.28 11.05
CA VAL A 79 -6.93 -3.83 11.68
C VAL A 79 -6.90 -4.38 13.10
N CYS A 80 -5.84 -5.13 13.42
CA CYS A 80 -5.58 -5.59 14.79
C CYS A 80 -4.57 -4.63 15.45
N ARG A 81 -4.89 -4.12 16.64
CA ARG A 81 -4.07 -3.16 17.40
C ARG A 81 -3.69 -3.72 18.76
#